data_AF-A0A1A9UK72-F1
#
_entry.id   AF-A0A1A9UK72-F1
#
_cell.length_a   1.000
_cell.length_b   1.000
_cell.length_c   1.000
_cell.angle_alpha   90.00
_cell.angle_beta   90.00
_cell.angle_gamma   90.00
#
_symmetry.space_group_name_H-M   'P 1'
#
loop_
_entity.id
_entity.type
_entity.pdbx_description
1 polymer ?
#
loop_
_entity_poly.entity_id
_entity_poly.type
_entity_poly.pdbx_seq_one_letter_code
_entity_poly.pdbx_strand_id
1 'polypeptide(L)'
;MCRLFLGVNIDHVATLRNARGGEDPNPVHVAVIAESAGADGITVHLREDRRHIRENDLFLMKKIIYSKINLEMAPTENMFNIARNLLPHSCCLVPENREEITTENGLNVIEKKQNLHKLILKLKNIGIKVSIFLDPIEAQILAASEISADCIEINTAKEAASKALGTGMRKGLSFVHFEIIHDNLGKPYLKLHSIAKNLLKDLNITDIHLSLTDERKYACAMQYIPMIRHEALRLQVKLPNNVELDDLMQSGMIGFLSAIENFDINQGASFSTYARSRIRWSMLDELRERDWVPRSVRRNARDIASAIQRLEQRLGLSATEKQIADELGVSLLEYQKMLQETNCGQIFSLEDLGNHQETSGFKGMHIPEDNTKDPCQLLLINTLKIKIIQEIRNLPKREQILLNLYYQQELNLKEIGLVLGVGESRVSQLHSLAIKRLRARLKDNI
;
A
#
# COMPACT_ATOMS: atom_id res chain seq x y z
N MET A 1 18.61 -4.54 31.18
CA MET A 1 17.95 -3.78 30.09
C MET A 1 16.48 -4.15 30.07
N CYS A 2 15.58 -3.17 30.20
CA CYS A 2 14.15 -3.42 30.04
C CYS A 2 13.86 -3.49 28.53
N ARG A 3 13.31 -4.61 28.05
CA ARG A 3 12.95 -4.77 26.64
C ARG A 3 11.69 -3.94 26.36
N LEU A 4 11.80 -2.97 25.45
CA LEU A 4 10.67 -2.19 24.97
C LEU A 4 9.79 -3.09 24.08
N PHE A 5 8.48 -3.01 24.29
CA PHE A 5 7.48 -3.68 23.47
C PHE A 5 6.65 -2.64 22.73
N LEU A 6 6.43 -2.83 21.43
CA LEU A 6 5.57 -1.98 20.61
C LEU A 6 4.17 -2.61 20.48
N GLY A 7 3.17 -1.97 21.07
CA GLY A 7 1.75 -2.29 20.86
C GLY A 7 1.14 -1.31 19.86
N VAL A 8 0.58 -1.82 18.75
CA VAL A 8 -0.05 -0.97 17.72
C VAL A 8 -1.56 -0.93 17.94
N ASN A 9 -2.11 0.27 18.22
CA ASN A 9 -3.56 0.47 18.30
C ASN A 9 -4.17 0.62 16.90
N ILE A 10 -5.23 -0.15 16.61
CA ILE A 10 -5.88 -0.18 15.28
C ILE A 10 -7.35 0.29 15.29
N ASP A 11 -7.82 0.94 16.35
CA ASP A 11 -9.22 1.38 16.50
C ASP A 11 -9.67 2.37 15.41
N HIS A 12 -8.76 3.24 14.99
CA HIS A 12 -9.05 4.22 13.93
C HIS A 12 -9.24 3.57 12.55
N VAL A 13 -8.63 2.41 12.30
CA VAL A 13 -8.89 1.63 11.08
C VAL A 13 -10.35 1.18 11.06
N ALA A 14 -10.83 0.67 12.19
CA ALA A 14 -12.22 0.24 12.34
C ALA A 14 -13.20 1.43 12.28
N THR A 15 -12.82 2.58 12.83
CA THR A 15 -13.58 3.83 12.66
C THR A 15 -13.74 4.19 11.18
N LEU A 16 -12.65 4.14 10.40
CA LEU A 16 -12.67 4.47 8.96
C LEU A 16 -13.50 3.45 8.16
N ARG A 17 -13.40 2.16 8.47
CA ARG A 17 -14.26 1.11 7.89
C ARG A 17 -15.74 1.42 8.15
N ASN A 18 -16.08 1.68 9.41
CA ASN A 18 -17.47 1.91 9.81
C ASN A 18 -18.05 3.14 9.11
N ALA A 19 -17.26 4.21 8.97
CA ALA A 19 -17.66 5.42 8.24
C ALA A 19 -17.93 5.15 6.74
N ARG A 20 -17.27 4.16 6.14
CA ARG A 20 -17.47 3.75 4.74
C ARG A 20 -18.64 2.78 4.54
N GLY A 21 -19.13 2.15 5.60
CA GLY A 21 -20.25 1.18 5.55
C GLY A 21 -19.92 -0.16 4.87
N GLY A 22 -18.65 -0.42 4.54
CA GLY A 22 -18.17 -1.67 3.96
C GLY A 22 -17.25 -2.45 4.89
N GLU A 23 -16.50 -3.41 4.34
CA GLU A 23 -15.49 -4.19 5.08
C GLU A 23 -14.08 -3.56 5.04
N ASP A 24 -13.88 -2.53 4.19
CA ASP A 24 -12.58 -1.90 3.97
C ASP A 24 -12.46 -0.48 4.55
N PRO A 25 -11.32 -0.14 5.19
CA PRO A 25 -10.17 -1.02 5.45
C PRO A 25 -10.43 -2.03 6.56
N ASN A 26 -10.04 -3.29 6.36
CA ASN A 26 -10.27 -4.35 7.35
C ASN A 26 -9.26 -4.26 8.53
N PRO A 27 -9.70 -4.09 9.80
CA PRO A 27 -8.82 -4.01 10.96
C PRO A 27 -7.95 -5.27 11.18
N VAL A 28 -8.50 -6.45 10.88
CA VAL A 28 -7.79 -7.73 11.02
C VAL A 28 -6.61 -7.79 10.05
N HIS A 29 -6.80 -7.29 8.82
CA HIS A 29 -5.73 -7.22 7.83
C HIS A 29 -4.62 -6.26 8.30
N VAL A 30 -4.98 -5.12 8.87
CA VAL A 30 -3.99 -4.18 9.42
C VAL A 30 -3.23 -4.78 10.61
N ALA A 31 -3.89 -5.57 11.46
CA ALA A 31 -3.23 -6.29 12.55
C ALA A 31 -2.12 -7.23 12.04
N VAL A 32 -2.40 -7.98 10.96
CA VAL A 32 -1.41 -8.87 10.32
C VAL A 32 -0.24 -8.07 9.73
N ILE A 33 -0.52 -6.94 9.09
CA ILE A 33 0.51 -6.05 8.54
C ILE A 33 1.40 -5.52 9.66
N ALA A 34 0.80 -5.04 10.76
CA ALA A 34 1.53 -4.51 11.91
C ALA A 34 2.43 -5.57 12.56
N GLU A 35 1.94 -6.79 12.76
CA GLU A 35 2.76 -7.92 13.22
C GLU A 35 3.92 -8.23 12.27
N SER A 36 3.64 -8.31 10.96
CA SER A 36 4.66 -8.58 9.94
C SER A 36 5.72 -7.48 9.87
N ALA A 37 5.37 -6.25 10.25
CA ALA A 37 6.28 -5.11 10.34
C ALA A 37 7.07 -5.06 11.67
N GLY A 38 6.87 -6.01 12.57
CA GLY A 38 7.63 -6.14 13.82
C GLY A 38 6.94 -5.62 15.08
N ALA A 39 5.62 -5.39 15.06
CA ALA A 39 4.88 -5.09 16.28
C ALA A 39 4.91 -6.29 17.25
N ASP A 40 5.18 -6.04 18.53
CA ASP A 40 5.17 -7.07 19.57
C ASP A 40 3.75 -7.45 20.03
N GLY A 41 2.78 -6.58 19.75
CA GLY A 41 1.38 -6.79 20.05
C GLY A 41 0.45 -5.81 19.34
N ILE A 42 -0.83 -6.14 19.37
CA ILE A 42 -1.93 -5.36 18.80
C ILE A 42 -2.83 -4.92 19.94
N THR A 43 -3.09 -3.62 20.00
CA THR A 43 -4.01 -3.02 20.96
C THR A 43 -5.34 -2.70 20.27
N VAL A 44 -6.44 -3.06 20.91
CA VAL A 44 -7.79 -2.89 20.37
C VAL A 44 -8.73 -2.54 21.51
N HIS A 45 -9.58 -1.55 21.30
CA HIS A 45 -10.58 -1.16 22.27
C HIS A 45 -11.95 -1.64 21.85
N LEU A 46 -12.56 -2.49 22.67
CA LEU A 46 -13.96 -2.88 22.50
C LEU A 46 -14.85 -2.04 23.40
N ARG A 47 -15.49 -1.03 22.82
CA ARG A 47 -16.49 -0.19 23.52
C ARG A 47 -17.83 -0.90 23.62
N GLU A 48 -18.61 -0.69 24.68
CA GLU A 48 -19.98 -1.20 24.85
C GLU A 48 -20.89 -0.79 23.70
N ASP A 49 -20.74 0.43 23.21
CA ASP A 49 -21.51 0.96 22.07
C ASP A 49 -21.00 0.49 20.69
N ARG A 50 -19.92 -0.31 20.63
CA ARG A 50 -19.32 -0.88 19.41
C ARG A 50 -19.03 0.16 18.32
N ARG A 51 -18.64 1.38 18.72
CA ARG A 51 -18.43 2.52 17.81
C ARG A 51 -17.38 2.28 16.73
N HIS A 52 -16.33 1.50 17.02
CA HIS A 52 -15.25 1.18 16.08
C HIS A 52 -15.05 -0.33 15.92
N ILE A 53 -14.29 -0.96 16.82
CA ILE A 53 -14.01 -2.40 16.79
C ILE A 53 -15.28 -3.17 17.15
N ARG A 54 -15.54 -4.23 16.38
CA ARG A 54 -16.65 -5.16 16.61
C ARG A 54 -16.10 -6.45 17.20
N GLU A 55 -16.94 -7.22 17.90
CA GLU A 55 -16.54 -8.50 18.49
C GLU A 55 -15.97 -9.48 17.46
N ASN A 56 -16.58 -9.53 16.27
CA ASN A 56 -16.10 -10.42 15.21
C ASN A 56 -14.66 -10.08 14.77
N ASP A 57 -14.28 -8.81 14.80
CA ASP A 57 -12.91 -8.38 14.49
C ASP A 57 -11.93 -9.00 15.49
N LEU A 58 -12.26 -8.96 16.79
CA LEU A 58 -11.41 -9.52 17.85
C LEU A 58 -11.24 -11.03 17.72
N PHE A 59 -12.34 -11.76 17.52
CA PHE A 59 -12.29 -13.22 17.42
C PHE A 59 -11.55 -13.68 16.16
N LEU A 60 -11.66 -12.92 15.05
CA LEU A 60 -10.86 -13.16 13.85
C LEU A 60 -9.38 -12.86 14.10
N MET A 61 -9.05 -11.72 14.70
CA MET A 61 -7.66 -11.39 15.06
C MET A 61 -7.05 -12.49 15.92
N LYS A 62 -7.74 -12.94 16.97
CA LYS A 62 -7.25 -13.99 17.87
C LYS A 62 -6.91 -15.31 17.16
N LYS A 63 -7.55 -15.59 16.03
CA LYS A 63 -7.29 -16.79 15.20
C LYS A 63 -6.16 -16.59 14.20
N ILE A 64 -5.86 -15.34 13.83
CA ILE A 64 -5.00 -15.02 12.69
C ILE A 64 -3.62 -14.53 13.12
N ILE A 65 -3.54 -13.67 14.13
CA ILE A 65 -2.27 -13.08 14.58
C ILE A 65 -1.62 -13.95 15.66
N TYR A 66 -0.28 -14.03 15.64
CA TYR A 66 0.50 -14.79 16.63
C TYR A 66 0.98 -13.93 17.80
N SER A 67 1.03 -12.61 17.59
CA SER A 67 1.40 -11.58 18.54
C SER A 67 0.35 -11.41 19.64
N LYS A 68 0.73 -10.64 20.67
CA LYS A 68 -0.09 -10.44 21.86
C LYS A 68 -1.25 -9.49 21.55
N ILE A 69 -2.44 -9.82 22.01
CA ILE A 69 -3.58 -8.91 22.01
C ILE A 69 -3.66 -8.22 23.37
N ASN A 70 -3.63 -6.89 23.36
CA ASN A 70 -4.03 -6.04 24.48
C ASN A 70 -5.46 -5.53 24.23
N LEU A 71 -6.42 -6.02 25.02
CA LEU A 71 -7.82 -5.64 24.90
C LEU A 71 -8.12 -4.48 25.86
N GLU A 72 -8.30 -3.28 25.31
CA GLU A 72 -8.88 -2.15 26.05
C GLU A 72 -10.39 -2.37 26.19
N MET A 73 -10.90 -2.32 27.43
CA MET A 73 -12.31 -2.55 27.73
C MET A 73 -12.74 -1.84 29.01
N ALA A 74 -14.04 -1.56 29.11
CA ALA A 74 -14.63 -1.03 30.33
C ALA A 74 -14.71 -2.09 31.44
N PRO A 75 -14.70 -1.68 32.73
CA PRO A 75 -14.73 -2.59 33.87
C PRO A 75 -16.15 -3.12 34.17
N THR A 76 -16.82 -3.71 33.18
CA THR A 76 -18.20 -4.23 33.29
C THR A 76 -18.24 -5.76 33.16
N GLU A 77 -19.30 -6.39 33.71
CA GLU A 77 -19.44 -7.85 33.68
C GLU A 77 -19.66 -8.37 32.25
N ASN A 78 -20.27 -7.57 31.37
CA ASN A 78 -20.42 -7.90 29.95
C ASN A 78 -19.05 -8.00 29.27
N MET A 79 -18.20 -6.98 29.44
CA MET A 79 -16.84 -6.97 28.91
C MET A 79 -15.96 -8.07 29.50
N PHE A 80 -16.12 -8.38 30.79
CA PHE A 80 -15.46 -9.51 31.41
C PHE A 80 -15.79 -10.84 30.71
N ASN A 81 -17.07 -11.09 30.39
CA ASN A 81 -17.47 -12.31 29.70
C ASN A 81 -16.86 -12.42 28.29
N ILE A 82 -16.75 -11.30 27.58
CA ILE A 82 -16.10 -11.25 26.26
C ILE A 82 -14.60 -11.54 26.40
N ALA A 83 -13.92 -10.89 27.34
CA ALA A 83 -12.50 -11.14 27.62
C ALA A 83 -12.25 -12.60 28.01
N ARG A 84 -13.13 -13.20 28.82
CA ARG A 84 -13.06 -14.61 29.21
C ARG A 84 -13.18 -15.55 28.02
N ASN A 85 -14.03 -15.22 27.04
CA ASN A 85 -14.18 -16.04 25.83
C ASN A 85 -13.03 -15.84 24.84
N LEU A 86 -12.48 -14.62 24.76
CA LEU A 86 -11.39 -14.26 23.85
C LEU A 86 -10.01 -14.74 24.35
N LEU A 87 -9.81 -14.72 25.68
CA LEU A 87 -8.53 -14.95 26.36
C LEU A 87 -7.38 -14.12 25.74
N PRO A 88 -7.45 -12.77 25.76
CA PRO A 88 -6.36 -11.92 25.31
C PRO A 88 -5.11 -12.10 26.20
N HIS A 89 -3.95 -11.62 25.74
CA HIS A 89 -2.73 -11.68 26.55
C HIS A 89 -2.83 -10.73 27.75
N SER A 90 -3.41 -9.56 27.52
CA SER A 90 -3.69 -8.56 28.55
C SER A 90 -5.00 -7.84 28.28
N CYS A 91 -5.57 -7.29 29.34
CA CYS A 91 -6.68 -6.34 29.28
C CYS A 91 -6.25 -5.02 29.92
N CYS A 92 -6.54 -3.92 29.24
CA CYS A 92 -6.43 -2.59 29.82
C CYS A 92 -7.82 -2.09 30.22
N LEU A 93 -7.99 -1.78 31.50
CA LEU A 93 -9.23 -1.20 32.00
C LEU A 93 -9.26 0.30 31.70
N VAL A 94 -10.21 0.71 30.86
CA VAL A 94 -10.41 2.10 30.43
C VAL A 94 -11.77 2.63 30.91
N PRO A 95 -11.92 3.94 31.18
CA PRO A 95 -13.20 4.50 31.58
C PRO A 95 -14.15 4.61 30.38
N GLU A 96 -15.44 4.31 30.57
CA GLU A 96 -16.43 4.36 29.47
C GLU A 96 -17.50 5.44 29.68
N ASN A 97 -17.93 5.66 30.92
CA ASN A 97 -18.91 6.69 31.25
C ASN A 97 -18.24 7.93 31.88
N ARG A 98 -18.80 9.12 31.66
CA ARG A 98 -18.28 10.40 32.19
C ARG A 98 -18.08 10.42 33.70
N GLU A 99 -18.83 9.61 34.44
CA GLU A 99 -18.73 9.47 35.90
C GLU A 99 -17.54 8.62 36.36
N GLU A 100 -16.91 7.87 35.46
CA GLU A 100 -15.77 6.98 35.74
C GLU A 100 -14.43 7.63 35.41
N ILE A 101 -14.51 8.80 34.80
CA ILE A 101 -13.39 9.59 34.33
C ILE A 101 -12.94 10.48 35.48
N THR A 102 -11.63 10.53 35.73
CA THR A 102 -11.02 11.59 36.54
C THR A 102 -11.25 12.97 35.89
N THR A 103 -10.76 14.04 36.51
CA THR A 103 -10.71 15.36 35.87
C THR A 103 -9.88 15.40 34.58
N GLU A 104 -9.16 14.33 34.23
CA GLU A 104 -8.09 14.33 33.22
C GLU A 104 -8.16 13.19 32.18
N ASN A 105 -9.23 12.39 32.18
CA ASN A 105 -9.54 11.29 31.27
C ASN A 105 -9.07 9.87 31.66
N GLY A 106 -8.35 9.68 32.77
CA GLY A 106 -7.99 8.37 33.32
C GLY A 106 -9.11 7.70 34.12
N LEU A 107 -8.97 6.40 34.42
CA LEU A 107 -9.91 5.67 35.28
C LEU A 107 -9.71 6.09 36.75
N ASN A 108 -10.78 6.49 37.44
CA ASN A 108 -10.71 6.81 38.87
C ASN A 108 -10.67 5.54 39.74
N VAL A 109 -9.47 5.06 40.06
CA VAL A 109 -9.27 3.82 40.82
C VAL A 109 -9.68 3.95 42.27
N ILE A 110 -9.41 5.11 42.88
CA ILE A 110 -9.65 5.37 44.31
C ILE A 110 -11.12 5.17 44.65
N GLU A 111 -12.04 5.73 43.85
CA GLU A 111 -13.48 5.62 44.09
C GLU A 111 -14.03 4.21 43.84
N LYS A 112 -13.51 3.51 42.83
CA LYS A 112 -14.01 2.19 42.41
C LYS A 112 -13.18 1.01 42.91
N LYS A 113 -12.34 1.23 43.92
CA LYS A 113 -11.31 0.29 44.41
C LYS A 113 -11.82 -1.13 44.63
N GLN A 114 -12.93 -1.30 45.36
CA GLN A 114 -13.48 -2.63 45.68
C GLN A 114 -13.98 -3.39 44.43
N ASN A 115 -14.65 -2.69 43.50
CA ASN A 115 -15.21 -3.30 42.31
C ASN A 115 -14.10 -3.67 41.31
N LEU A 116 -13.14 -2.76 41.11
CA LEU A 116 -11.98 -3.01 40.25
C LEU A 116 -11.12 -4.15 40.78
N HIS A 117 -10.87 -4.19 42.09
CA HIS A 117 -10.10 -5.30 42.69
C HIS A 117 -10.77 -6.67 42.45
N LYS A 118 -12.09 -6.77 42.63
CA LYS A 118 -12.84 -8.00 42.34
C LYS A 118 -12.70 -8.41 40.87
N LEU A 119 -12.84 -7.47 39.94
CA LEU A 119 -12.71 -7.74 38.51
C LEU A 119 -11.29 -8.15 38.11
N ILE A 120 -10.28 -7.46 38.63
CA ILE A 120 -8.86 -7.78 38.39
C ILE A 120 -8.55 -9.21 38.84
N LEU A 121 -9.01 -9.60 40.04
CA LEU A 121 -8.82 -10.97 40.51
C LEU A 121 -9.52 -11.99 39.60
N LYS A 122 -10.75 -11.71 39.13
CA LYS A 122 -11.44 -12.59 38.17
C LYS A 122 -10.64 -12.77 36.88
N LEU A 123 -10.11 -11.68 36.30
CA LEU A 123 -9.30 -11.72 35.07
C LEU A 123 -7.96 -12.43 35.27
N LYS A 124 -7.29 -12.20 36.40
CA LYS A 124 -6.01 -12.85 36.73
C LYS A 124 -6.18 -14.35 36.98
N ASN A 125 -7.27 -14.78 37.59
CA ASN A 125 -7.55 -16.21 37.82
C ASN A 125 -7.71 -17.01 36.52
N ILE A 126 -8.05 -16.35 35.41
CA ILE A 126 -8.12 -16.97 34.06
C ILE A 126 -6.86 -16.69 33.22
N GLY A 127 -5.80 -16.16 33.84
CA GLY A 127 -4.48 -15.99 33.20
C GLY A 127 -4.31 -14.72 32.37
N ILE A 128 -5.24 -13.77 32.45
CA ILE A 128 -5.14 -12.49 31.73
C ILE A 128 -4.39 -11.48 32.60
N LYS A 129 -3.35 -10.84 32.04
CA LYS A 129 -2.67 -9.73 32.70
C LYS A 129 -3.53 -8.47 32.66
N VAL A 130 -3.57 -7.72 33.75
CA VAL A 130 -4.42 -6.51 33.81
C VAL A 130 -3.58 -5.25 33.92
N SER A 131 -3.74 -4.36 32.95
CA SER A 131 -3.32 -2.96 33.03
C SER A 131 -4.52 -2.05 33.36
N ILE A 132 -4.24 -0.89 33.93
CA ILE A 132 -5.25 0.15 34.16
C ILE A 132 -4.79 1.44 33.49
N PHE A 133 -5.67 2.06 32.72
CA PHE A 133 -5.42 3.35 32.11
C PHE A 133 -5.62 4.48 33.13
N LEU A 134 -4.54 5.17 33.47
CA LEU A 134 -4.48 6.15 34.55
C LEU A 134 -3.89 7.47 34.08
N ASP A 135 -4.25 8.51 34.82
CA ASP A 135 -3.46 9.73 34.84
C ASP A 135 -2.21 9.52 35.72
N PRO A 136 -1.11 10.24 35.43
CA PRO A 136 0.13 10.15 36.19
C PRO A 136 0.04 10.92 37.53
N ILE A 137 -0.94 10.56 38.35
CA ILE A 137 -1.17 11.08 39.69
C ILE A 137 -0.75 10.01 40.69
N GLU A 138 0.17 10.35 41.60
CA GLU A 138 0.77 9.41 42.56
C GLU A 138 -0.29 8.62 43.34
N ALA A 139 -1.34 9.29 43.84
CA ALA A 139 -2.42 8.64 44.57
C ALA A 139 -3.18 7.58 43.73
N GLN A 140 -3.40 7.84 42.43
CA GLN A 140 -4.07 6.88 41.53
C GLN A 140 -3.16 5.68 41.22
N ILE A 141 -1.85 5.93 41.04
CA ILE A 141 -0.85 4.88 40.79
C ILE A 141 -0.73 3.96 42.02
N LEU A 142 -0.64 4.54 43.22
CA LEU A 142 -0.62 3.78 44.47
C LEU A 142 -1.90 2.95 44.62
N ALA A 143 -3.07 3.56 44.37
CA ALA A 143 -4.34 2.84 44.43
C ALA A 143 -4.41 1.67 43.43
N ALA A 144 -3.86 1.82 42.23
CA ALA A 144 -3.76 0.75 41.23
C ALA A 144 -2.86 -0.41 41.69
N SER A 145 -1.75 -0.10 42.36
CA SER A 145 -0.88 -1.11 42.98
C SER A 145 -1.61 -1.89 44.08
N GLU A 146 -2.35 -1.18 44.94
CA GLU A 146 -3.10 -1.80 46.05
C GLU A 146 -4.19 -2.77 45.58
N ILE A 147 -4.76 -2.57 44.39
CA ILE A 147 -5.76 -3.48 43.81
C ILE A 147 -5.15 -4.60 42.95
N SER A 148 -3.83 -4.76 43.00
CA SER A 148 -3.09 -5.86 42.35
C SER A 148 -3.09 -5.82 40.82
N ALA A 149 -3.17 -4.63 40.21
CA ALA A 149 -2.91 -4.45 38.79
C ALA A 149 -1.48 -4.91 38.45
N ASP A 150 -1.29 -5.55 37.29
CA ASP A 150 0.03 -6.02 36.84
C ASP A 150 0.85 -4.89 36.22
N CYS A 151 0.16 -3.96 35.56
CA CYS A 151 0.72 -2.83 34.84
C CYS A 151 -0.16 -1.58 34.99
N ILE A 152 0.39 -0.41 34.66
CA ILE A 152 -0.37 0.82 34.44
C ILE A 152 -0.10 1.34 33.03
N GLU A 153 -1.10 1.94 32.41
CA GLU A 153 -0.99 2.64 31.13
C GLU A 153 -1.27 4.12 31.38
N ILE A 154 -0.38 5.00 30.92
CA ILE A 154 -0.45 6.44 31.20
C ILE A 154 -0.82 7.18 29.91
N ASN A 155 -1.73 8.15 30.01
CA ASN A 155 -2.09 9.01 28.89
C ASN A 155 -0.92 9.94 28.49
N THR A 156 -0.27 9.63 27.37
CA THR A 156 0.92 10.36 26.86
C THR A 156 0.58 11.59 26.02
N ALA A 157 -0.70 11.87 25.71
CA ALA A 157 -1.07 13.03 24.88
C ALA A 157 -0.65 14.37 25.52
N LYS A 158 -0.64 14.44 26.84
CA LYS A 158 -0.14 15.59 27.61
C LYS A 158 1.39 15.71 27.58
N GLU A 159 2.10 14.59 27.50
CA GLU A 159 3.55 14.58 27.29
C GLU A 159 3.91 15.09 25.89
N ALA A 160 3.15 14.66 24.87
CA ALA A 160 3.30 15.15 23.50
C ALA A 160 3.04 16.67 23.41
N ALA A 161 2.01 17.18 24.09
CA ALA A 161 1.73 18.61 24.21
C ALA A 161 2.85 19.39 24.91
N SER A 162 3.38 18.85 26.00
CA SER A 162 4.48 19.43 26.76
C SER A 162 5.78 19.49 25.96
N LYS A 163 6.06 18.49 25.10
CA LYS A 163 7.18 18.53 24.14
C LYS A 163 6.97 19.56 23.03
N ALA A 164 5.75 19.72 22.52
CA ALA A 164 5.44 20.74 21.50
C ALA A 164 5.66 22.18 21.99
N LEU A 165 5.54 22.42 23.30
CA LEU A 165 5.91 23.69 23.93
C LEU A 165 7.43 23.92 24.09
N GLY A 166 8.27 23.02 23.57
CA GLY A 166 9.73 23.16 23.58
C GLY A 166 10.41 22.99 24.95
N THR A 167 9.63 22.67 25.99
CA THR A 167 10.12 22.51 27.36
C THR A 167 10.20 21.05 27.79
N GLY A 168 9.34 20.18 27.24
CA GLY A 168 9.05 18.89 27.84
C GLY A 168 8.51 19.05 29.26
N MET A 169 8.54 18.00 30.07
CA MET A 169 8.12 18.03 31.49
C MET A 169 9.16 18.72 32.40
N ARG A 170 9.77 19.81 31.92
CA ARG A 170 10.80 20.57 32.63
C ARG A 170 10.27 21.98 32.91
N LYS A 171 10.97 22.74 33.78
CA LYS A 171 10.58 24.11 34.18
C LYS A 171 9.20 24.21 34.85
N GLY A 172 8.85 23.25 35.70
CA GLY A 172 7.61 23.30 36.49
C GLY A 172 6.34 22.95 35.72
N LEU A 173 6.43 22.54 34.46
CA LEU A 173 5.29 21.98 33.72
C LEU A 173 5.09 20.51 34.06
N SER A 174 3.86 20.13 34.42
CA SER A 174 3.43 18.76 34.67
C SER A 174 2.09 18.51 33.98
N PHE A 175 1.64 17.26 34.02
CA PHE A 175 0.40 16.80 33.39
C PHE A 175 -0.85 17.60 33.80
N VAL A 176 -0.90 18.14 35.03
CA VAL A 176 -2.04 18.93 35.54
C VAL A 176 -2.23 20.28 34.82
N HIS A 177 -1.22 20.72 34.07
CA HIS A 177 -1.30 21.97 33.31
C HIS A 177 -1.95 21.78 31.93
N PHE A 178 -2.29 20.54 31.57
CA PHE A 178 -2.84 20.16 30.27
C PHE A 178 -4.11 19.33 30.47
N GLU A 179 -5.24 19.77 29.93
CA GLU A 179 -6.53 19.06 29.97
C GLU A 179 -6.97 18.76 28.53
N ILE A 180 -7.38 17.53 28.23
CA ILE A 180 -7.93 17.19 26.91
C ILE A 180 -9.44 17.16 27.03
N ILE A 181 -10.10 18.08 26.33
CA ILE A 181 -11.56 18.15 26.26
C ILE A 181 -12.01 17.71 24.87
N HIS A 182 -13.21 17.15 24.74
CA HIS A 182 -13.76 16.76 23.44
C HIS A 182 -14.99 17.61 23.15
N ASP A 183 -15.18 18.04 21.90
CA ASP A 183 -16.44 18.67 21.49
C ASP A 183 -17.57 17.63 21.32
N ASN A 184 -18.77 18.11 20.98
CA ASN A 184 -19.95 17.28 20.80
C ASN A 184 -19.82 16.25 19.67
N LEU A 185 -18.85 16.41 18.76
CA LEU A 185 -18.54 15.49 17.67
C LEU A 185 -17.34 14.58 18.01
N GLY A 186 -16.80 14.67 19.23
CA GLY A 186 -15.66 13.87 19.69
C GLY A 186 -14.30 14.39 19.23
N LYS A 187 -14.21 15.62 18.69
CA LYS A 187 -12.91 16.22 18.32
C LYS A 187 -12.18 16.68 19.59
N PRO A 188 -10.92 16.26 19.81
CA PRO A 188 -10.16 16.66 20.99
C PRO A 188 -9.64 18.10 20.85
N TYR A 189 -9.69 18.85 21.95
CA TYR A 189 -9.06 20.15 22.15
C TYR A 189 -8.19 20.08 23.39
N LEU A 190 -7.07 20.77 23.35
CA LEU A 190 -6.18 20.90 24.49
C LEU A 190 -6.49 22.21 25.22
N LYS A 191 -6.92 22.11 26.47
CA LYS A 191 -7.12 23.23 27.38
C LYS A 191 -5.92 23.35 28.31
N LEU A 192 -5.36 24.55 28.37
CA LEU A 192 -4.14 24.84 29.11
C LEU A 192 -4.44 25.58 30.41
N HIS A 193 -3.81 25.12 31.49
CA HIS A 193 -3.99 25.68 32.83
C HIS A 193 -2.72 26.35 33.34
N SER A 194 -2.93 27.30 34.26
CA SER A 194 -1.90 27.94 35.09
C SER A 194 -0.58 28.25 34.35
N ILE A 195 0.48 27.48 34.61
CA ILE A 195 1.84 27.73 34.14
C ILE A 195 1.92 27.59 32.61
N ALA A 196 1.24 26.62 32.00
CA ALA A 196 1.25 26.43 30.55
C ALA A 196 0.57 27.60 29.82
N LYS A 197 -0.52 28.14 30.40
CA LYS A 197 -1.24 29.29 29.85
C LYS A 197 -0.41 30.59 29.94
N ASN A 198 0.33 30.77 31.03
CA ASN A 198 1.22 31.94 31.19
C ASN A 198 2.43 31.86 30.26
N LEU A 199 3.03 30.67 30.10
CA LEU A 199 4.14 30.45 29.19
C LEU A 199 3.78 30.83 27.74
N LEU A 200 2.58 30.47 27.27
CA LEU A 200 2.13 30.85 25.93
C LEU A 200 1.94 32.36 25.76
N LYS A 201 1.42 33.03 26.79
CA LYS A 201 1.25 34.48 26.78
C LYS A 201 2.60 35.19 26.73
N ASP A 202 3.57 34.73 27.52
CA ASP A 202 4.92 35.30 27.57
C ASP A 202 5.66 35.10 26.24
N LEU A 203 5.39 33.99 25.54
CA LEU A 203 5.94 33.69 24.22
C LEU A 203 5.13 34.31 23.07
N ASN A 204 4.02 34.99 23.36
CA ASN A 204 3.12 35.60 22.39
C ASN A 204 2.59 34.60 21.32
N ILE A 205 2.38 33.34 21.72
CA ILE A 205 1.88 32.27 20.87
C ILE A 205 0.37 32.13 21.10
N THR A 206 -0.42 32.32 20.03
CA THR A 206 -1.90 32.26 20.10
C THR A 206 -2.45 30.87 19.87
N ASP A 207 -1.74 30.04 19.10
CA ASP A 207 -2.23 28.74 18.63
C ASP A 207 -1.11 27.69 18.71
N ILE A 208 -1.44 26.49 19.20
CA ILE A 208 -0.56 25.31 19.16
C ILE A 208 -1.21 24.28 18.25
N HIS A 209 -0.55 23.98 17.13
CA HIS A 209 -0.92 22.86 16.27
C HIS A 209 -0.14 21.61 16.69
N LEU A 210 -0.84 20.63 17.28
CA LEU A 210 -0.28 19.32 17.58
C LEU A 210 -0.56 18.37 16.41
N SER A 211 0.45 18.17 15.55
CA SER A 211 0.44 17.11 14.55
C SER A 211 0.97 15.83 15.18
N LEU A 212 0.08 14.94 15.62
CA LEU A 212 0.44 13.55 15.87
C LEU A 212 0.36 12.83 14.53
N THR A 213 1.51 12.60 13.91
CA THR A 213 1.58 11.92 12.62
C THR A 213 2.86 11.12 12.60
N ASP A 214 2.75 9.79 12.67
CA ASP A 214 3.64 8.99 11.85
C ASP A 214 3.08 9.11 10.42
N GLU A 215 3.91 9.70 9.56
CA GLU A 215 3.62 10.24 8.24
C GLU A 215 2.32 9.75 7.57
N ARG A 216 1.34 10.65 7.41
CA ARG A 216 0.10 10.42 6.65
C ARG A 216 0.36 9.78 5.28
N LYS A 217 1.50 10.11 4.67
CA LYS A 217 1.98 9.55 3.41
C LYS A 217 2.27 8.05 3.52
N TYR A 218 2.90 7.61 4.60
CA TYR A 218 3.24 6.21 4.87
C TYR A 218 2.00 5.39 5.24
N ALA A 219 1.08 5.96 6.02
CA ALA A 219 -0.21 5.32 6.31
C ALA A 219 -1.07 5.13 5.04
N CYS A 220 -1.11 6.13 4.15
CA CYS A 220 -1.74 5.99 2.84
C CYS A 220 -1.01 4.95 1.98
N ALA A 221 0.32 4.95 1.98
CA ALA A 221 1.12 3.96 1.24
C ALA A 221 0.78 2.52 1.62
N MET A 222 0.62 2.22 2.92
CA MET A 222 0.24 0.89 3.39
C MET A 222 -1.10 0.41 2.81
N GLN A 223 -2.08 1.31 2.63
CA GLN A 223 -3.37 0.96 2.02
C GLN A 223 -3.24 0.64 0.51
N TYR A 224 -2.28 1.26 -0.18
CA TYR A 224 -2.09 1.09 -1.62
C TYR A 224 -0.99 0.08 -2.00
N ILE A 225 -0.34 -0.57 -1.01
CA ILE A 225 0.59 -1.68 -1.24
C ILE A 225 0.02 -2.76 -2.19
N PRO A 226 -1.24 -3.21 -2.05
CA PRO A 226 -1.79 -4.20 -2.96
C PRO A 226 -1.79 -3.74 -4.43
N MET A 227 -2.04 -2.45 -4.67
CA MET A 227 -2.02 -1.86 -6.00
C MET A 227 -0.59 -1.77 -6.56
N ILE A 228 0.37 -1.33 -5.73
CA ILE A 228 1.79 -1.29 -6.10
C ILE A 228 2.28 -2.71 -6.44
N ARG A 229 1.94 -3.70 -5.60
CA ARG A 229 2.26 -5.10 -5.81
C ARG A 229 1.64 -5.66 -7.07
N HIS A 230 0.39 -5.31 -7.37
CA HIS A 230 -0.27 -5.74 -8.58
C HIS A 230 0.45 -5.22 -9.84
N GLU A 231 0.84 -3.94 -9.87
CA GLU A 231 1.60 -3.38 -10.99
C GLU A 231 3.02 -3.98 -11.08
N ALA A 232 3.69 -4.18 -9.95
CA ALA A 232 5.02 -4.81 -9.91
C ALA A 232 4.99 -6.25 -10.45
N LEU A 233 4.02 -7.08 -10.03
CA LEU A 233 3.85 -8.45 -10.52
C LEU A 233 3.55 -8.48 -12.03
N ARG A 234 2.71 -7.54 -12.51
CA ARG A 234 2.38 -7.42 -13.92
C ARG A 234 3.60 -7.06 -14.79
N LEU A 235 4.53 -6.28 -14.24
CA LEU A 235 5.82 -6.00 -14.87
C LEU A 235 6.76 -7.20 -14.77
N GLN A 236 6.86 -7.84 -13.61
CA GLN A 236 7.76 -8.95 -13.34
C GLN A 236 7.57 -10.13 -14.30
N VAL A 237 6.33 -10.46 -14.68
CA VAL A 237 6.02 -11.52 -15.67
C VAL A 237 6.78 -11.33 -16.99
N LYS A 238 7.17 -10.10 -17.30
CA LYS A 238 7.79 -9.74 -18.56
C LYS A 238 9.27 -9.34 -18.43
N LEU A 239 9.81 -9.33 -17.21
CA LEU A 239 11.20 -9.04 -16.90
C LEU A 239 11.99 -10.35 -16.72
N PRO A 240 13.33 -10.33 -16.83
CA PRO A 240 14.14 -11.51 -16.61
C PRO A 240 14.24 -11.80 -15.11
N ASN A 241 14.62 -13.03 -14.78
CA ASN A 241 14.75 -13.50 -13.39
C ASN A 241 15.83 -12.76 -12.57
N ASN A 242 16.59 -11.83 -13.17
CA ASN A 242 17.56 -11.00 -12.48
C ASN A 242 16.95 -9.76 -11.82
N VAL A 243 15.69 -9.43 -12.10
CA VAL A 243 14.96 -8.34 -11.45
C VAL A 243 14.12 -8.90 -10.32
N GLU A 244 14.41 -8.45 -9.10
CA GLU A 244 13.67 -8.85 -7.91
C GLU A 244 12.36 -8.06 -7.77
N LEU A 245 11.33 -8.71 -7.21
CA LEU A 245 10.04 -8.07 -6.98
C LEU A 245 10.15 -6.94 -5.97
N ASP A 246 10.99 -7.10 -4.95
CA ASP A 246 11.13 -6.13 -3.87
C ASP A 246 11.75 -4.81 -4.35
N ASP A 247 12.67 -4.86 -5.33
CA ASP A 247 13.22 -3.66 -5.99
C ASP A 247 12.12 -2.88 -6.74
N LEU A 248 11.25 -3.59 -7.47
CA LEU A 248 10.11 -2.98 -8.15
C LEU A 248 9.12 -2.37 -7.15
N MET A 249 8.86 -3.07 -6.03
CA MET A 249 8.00 -2.58 -4.96
C MET A 249 8.53 -1.29 -4.34
N GLN A 250 9.84 -1.22 -4.06
CA GLN A 250 10.48 -0.02 -3.51
C GLN A 250 10.40 1.16 -4.47
N SER A 251 10.76 0.96 -5.74
CA SER A 251 10.65 2.04 -6.73
C SER A 251 9.19 2.47 -6.95
N GLY A 252 8.26 1.52 -7.00
CA GLY A 252 6.83 1.80 -7.05
C GLY A 252 6.33 2.62 -5.88
N MET A 253 6.84 2.34 -4.68
CA MET A 253 6.52 3.10 -3.48
C MET A 253 6.99 4.56 -3.57
N ILE A 254 8.21 4.79 -4.08
CA ILE A 254 8.73 6.16 -4.31
C ILE A 254 7.83 6.91 -5.30
N GLY A 255 7.43 6.25 -6.40
CA GLY A 255 6.48 6.80 -7.37
C GLY A 255 5.13 7.15 -6.77
N PHE A 256 4.62 6.32 -5.85
CA PHE A 256 3.38 6.58 -5.12
C PHE A 256 3.49 7.76 -4.16
N LEU A 257 4.58 7.86 -3.40
CA LEU A 257 4.82 8.98 -2.48
C LEU A 257 4.89 10.30 -3.25
N SER A 258 5.58 10.30 -4.39
CA SER A 258 5.61 11.43 -5.32
C SER A 258 4.22 11.76 -5.89
N ALA A 259 3.38 10.75 -6.13
CA ALA A 259 2.01 10.96 -6.59
C ALA A 259 1.12 11.62 -5.53
N ILE A 260 1.29 11.26 -4.25
CA ILE A 260 0.56 11.91 -3.15
C ILE A 260 0.89 13.40 -3.09
N GLU A 261 2.16 13.77 -3.28
CA GLU A 261 2.60 15.17 -3.18
C GLU A 261 2.12 16.04 -4.33
N ASN A 262 2.01 15.49 -5.53
CA ASN A 262 1.81 16.25 -6.76
C ASN A 262 0.40 16.13 -7.35
N PHE A 263 -0.51 15.41 -6.69
CA PHE A 263 -1.87 15.24 -7.18
C PHE A 263 -2.74 16.49 -6.94
N ASP A 264 -3.36 16.99 -8.02
CA ASP A 264 -4.29 18.10 -7.99
C ASP A 264 -5.70 17.61 -8.36
N ILE A 265 -6.64 17.80 -7.42
CA ILE A 265 -8.04 17.39 -7.54
C ILE A 265 -8.75 18.15 -8.68
N ASN A 266 -8.28 19.35 -9.04
CA ASN A 266 -8.94 20.18 -10.03
C ASN A 266 -8.72 19.70 -11.48
N GLN A 267 -7.83 18.73 -11.71
CA GLN A 267 -7.47 18.22 -13.04
C GLN A 267 -8.41 17.10 -13.54
N GLY A 268 -9.46 16.76 -12.78
CA GLY A 268 -10.56 15.89 -13.24
C GLY A 268 -10.26 14.38 -13.29
N ALA A 269 -9.00 13.96 -13.11
CA ALA A 269 -8.64 12.55 -13.01
C ALA A 269 -8.82 12.00 -11.59
N SER A 270 -9.21 10.73 -11.45
CA SER A 270 -9.23 10.08 -10.14
C SER A 270 -7.80 9.86 -9.60
N PHE A 271 -7.62 9.98 -8.28
CA PHE A 271 -6.31 9.79 -7.65
C PHE A 271 -5.71 8.41 -7.95
N SER A 272 -6.53 7.35 -7.98
CA SER A 272 -6.08 6.00 -8.30
C SER A 272 -5.50 5.88 -9.70
N THR A 273 -6.12 6.54 -10.70
CA THR A 273 -5.62 6.57 -12.08
C THR A 273 -4.27 7.31 -12.16
N TYR A 274 -4.17 8.45 -11.49
CA TYR A 274 -2.93 9.23 -11.44
C TYR A 274 -1.80 8.45 -10.74
N ALA A 275 -2.09 7.91 -9.54
CA ALA A 275 -1.14 7.15 -8.75
C ALA A 275 -0.63 5.90 -9.49
N ARG A 276 -1.53 5.14 -10.15
CA ARG A 276 -1.14 3.97 -10.95
C ARG A 276 -0.13 4.33 -12.04
N SER A 277 -0.36 5.44 -12.73
CA SER A 277 0.54 5.93 -13.77
C SER A 277 1.92 6.29 -13.18
N ARG A 278 1.95 7.02 -12.06
CA ARG A 278 3.19 7.43 -11.38
C ARG A 278 3.99 6.28 -10.78
N ILE A 279 3.31 5.32 -10.16
CA ILE A 279 3.93 4.08 -9.65
C ILE A 279 4.63 3.34 -10.79
N ARG A 280 3.92 3.14 -11.90
CA ARG A 280 4.44 2.43 -13.06
C ARG A 280 5.63 3.18 -13.67
N TRP A 281 5.54 4.50 -13.80
CA TRP A 281 6.63 5.35 -14.29
C TRP A 281 7.89 5.18 -13.45
N SER A 282 7.79 5.29 -12.12
CA SER A 282 8.93 5.14 -11.22
C SER A 282 9.62 3.78 -11.37
N MET A 283 8.83 2.69 -11.40
CA MET A 283 9.36 1.33 -11.63
C MET A 283 10.10 1.23 -12.97
N LEU A 284 9.56 1.84 -14.03
CA LEU A 284 10.17 1.83 -15.35
C LEU A 284 11.45 2.69 -15.40
N ASP A 285 11.48 3.82 -14.71
CA ASP A 285 12.66 4.69 -14.62
C ASP A 285 13.81 3.99 -13.85
N GLU A 286 13.52 3.30 -12.74
CA GLU A 286 14.51 2.51 -12.00
C GLU A 286 15.12 1.40 -12.87
N LEU A 287 14.27 0.73 -13.66
CA LEU A 287 14.75 -0.25 -14.63
C LEU A 287 15.68 0.41 -15.67
N ARG A 288 15.35 1.61 -16.16
CA ARG A 288 16.21 2.33 -17.13
C ARG A 288 17.56 2.69 -16.55
N GLU A 289 17.61 3.24 -15.33
CA GLU A 289 18.87 3.66 -14.69
C GLU A 289 19.83 2.48 -14.45
N ARG A 290 19.28 1.30 -14.13
CA ARG A 290 20.08 0.08 -13.89
C ARG A 290 20.50 -0.65 -15.16
N ASP A 291 20.16 -0.13 -16.35
CA ASP A 291 20.59 -0.64 -17.66
C ASP A 291 20.39 -2.16 -17.81
N TRP A 292 19.24 -2.63 -17.32
CA TRP A 292 18.94 -4.04 -17.01
C TRP A 292 18.97 -5.02 -18.20
N VAL A 293 18.95 -4.52 -19.45
CA VAL A 293 19.06 -5.33 -20.67
C VAL A 293 20.52 -5.38 -21.15
N PRO A 294 21.17 -6.56 -21.16
CA PRO A 294 22.54 -6.70 -21.64
C PRO A 294 22.72 -6.20 -23.09
N ARG A 295 23.89 -5.61 -23.39
CA ARG A 295 24.22 -5.10 -24.74
C ARG A 295 24.13 -6.18 -25.82
N SER A 296 24.45 -7.42 -25.48
CA SER A 296 24.31 -8.60 -26.35
C SER A 296 22.85 -8.84 -26.76
N VAL A 297 21.91 -8.74 -25.82
CA VAL A 297 20.46 -8.91 -26.08
C VAL A 297 19.94 -7.82 -27.00
N ARG A 298 20.38 -6.56 -26.82
CA ARG A 298 20.02 -5.44 -27.70
C ARG A 298 20.58 -5.56 -29.10
N ARG A 299 21.80 -6.12 -29.24
CA ARG A 299 22.40 -6.43 -30.53
C ARG A 299 21.62 -7.55 -31.23
N ASN A 300 21.36 -8.65 -30.53
CA ASN A 300 20.56 -9.76 -31.04
C ASN A 300 19.17 -9.30 -31.51
N ALA A 301 18.54 -8.34 -30.80
CA ALA A 301 17.26 -7.74 -31.21
C ALA A 301 17.31 -7.06 -32.58
N ARG A 302 18.36 -6.26 -32.81
CA ARG A 302 18.58 -5.54 -34.06
C ARG A 302 18.92 -6.49 -35.20
N ASP A 303 19.78 -7.47 -34.92
CA ASP A 303 20.21 -8.46 -35.90
C ASP A 303 19.00 -9.30 -36.37
N ILE A 304 18.15 -9.76 -35.44
CA ILE A 304 16.91 -10.48 -35.77
C ILE A 304 15.95 -9.61 -36.59
N ALA A 305 15.73 -8.35 -36.21
CA ALA A 305 14.82 -7.46 -36.94
C ALA A 305 15.32 -7.19 -38.37
N SER A 306 16.62 -6.95 -38.54
CA SER A 306 17.24 -6.72 -39.85
C SER A 306 17.21 -7.97 -40.73
N ALA A 307 17.44 -9.15 -40.16
CA ALA A 307 17.34 -10.42 -40.88
C ALA A 307 15.89 -10.67 -41.38
N ILE A 308 14.89 -10.41 -40.53
CA ILE A 308 13.48 -10.50 -40.93
C ILE A 308 13.18 -9.55 -42.09
N GLN A 309 13.58 -8.29 -41.99
CA GLN A 309 13.32 -7.28 -43.03
C GLN A 309 13.96 -7.67 -44.37
N ARG A 310 15.25 -8.07 -44.36
CA ARG A 310 15.96 -8.52 -45.57
C ARG A 310 15.29 -9.74 -46.21
N LEU A 311 14.89 -10.71 -45.40
CA LEU A 311 14.23 -11.93 -45.88
C LEU A 311 12.85 -11.65 -46.45
N GLU A 312 12.04 -10.85 -45.77
CA GLU A 312 10.69 -10.50 -46.22
C GLU A 312 10.72 -9.66 -47.50
N GLN A 313 11.70 -8.76 -47.64
CA GLN A 313 11.92 -7.99 -48.86
C GLN A 313 12.37 -8.89 -50.03
N ARG A 314 13.22 -9.89 -49.78
CA ARG A 314 13.71 -10.82 -50.81
C ARG A 314 12.65 -11.84 -51.25
N LEU A 315 11.84 -12.34 -50.31
CA LEU A 315 10.89 -13.43 -50.54
C LEU A 315 9.48 -12.93 -50.91
N GLY A 316 9.16 -11.66 -50.62
CA GLY A 316 7.80 -11.11 -50.79
C GLY A 316 6.75 -11.77 -49.89
N LEU A 317 7.17 -12.60 -48.94
CA LEU A 317 6.35 -13.40 -48.03
C LEU A 317 6.97 -13.36 -46.63
N SER A 318 6.16 -13.66 -45.60
CA SER A 318 6.62 -13.70 -44.20
C SER A 318 7.63 -14.82 -43.99
N ALA A 319 8.81 -14.49 -43.45
CA ALA A 319 9.93 -15.42 -43.28
C ALA A 319 9.69 -16.45 -42.15
N THR A 320 9.98 -17.73 -42.37
CA THR A 320 9.86 -18.77 -41.33
C THR A 320 11.02 -18.72 -40.34
N GLU A 321 10.83 -19.23 -39.11
CA GLU A 321 11.88 -19.27 -38.07
C GLU A 321 13.16 -19.96 -38.54
N LYS A 322 13.02 -21.04 -39.33
CA LYS A 322 14.17 -21.76 -39.89
C LYS A 322 14.94 -20.88 -40.87
N GLN A 323 14.25 -20.17 -41.75
CA GLN A 323 14.88 -19.24 -42.70
C GLN A 323 15.55 -18.06 -41.99
N ILE A 324 14.96 -17.56 -40.90
CA ILE A 324 15.55 -16.48 -40.09
C ILE A 324 16.82 -16.97 -39.36
N ALA A 325 16.79 -18.19 -38.81
CA ALA A 325 17.96 -18.79 -38.17
C ALA A 325 19.10 -19.02 -39.19
N ASP A 326 18.76 -19.54 -40.38
CA ASP A 326 19.71 -19.77 -41.47
C ASP A 326 20.35 -18.45 -41.96
N GLU A 327 19.57 -17.37 -42.10
CA GLU A 327 20.06 -16.03 -42.48
C GLU A 327 20.96 -15.39 -41.40
N LEU A 328 20.73 -15.71 -40.13
CA LEU A 328 21.57 -15.27 -39.01
C LEU A 328 22.80 -16.16 -38.81
N GLY A 329 22.89 -17.29 -39.50
CA GLY A 329 23.99 -18.25 -39.35
C GLY A 329 24.00 -18.97 -37.99
N VAL A 330 22.86 -19.04 -37.31
CA VAL A 330 22.71 -19.69 -35.99
C VAL A 330 21.82 -20.91 -36.07
N SER A 331 21.96 -21.84 -35.12
CA SER A 331 21.04 -22.98 -35.04
C SER A 331 19.62 -22.53 -34.69
N LEU A 332 18.61 -23.31 -35.09
CA LEU A 332 17.20 -23.02 -34.75
C LEU A 332 16.98 -22.90 -33.24
N LEU A 333 17.66 -23.75 -32.45
CA LEU A 333 17.54 -23.77 -31.00
C LEU A 333 18.16 -22.52 -30.36
N GLU A 334 19.28 -22.07 -30.90
CA GLU A 334 19.96 -20.84 -30.48
C GLU A 334 19.16 -19.59 -30.87
N TYR A 335 18.58 -19.57 -32.07
CA TYR A 335 17.64 -18.53 -32.48
C TYR A 335 16.43 -18.44 -31.53
N GLN A 336 15.84 -19.57 -31.16
CA GLN A 336 14.70 -19.61 -30.21
C GLN A 336 15.10 -19.08 -28.82
N LYS A 337 16.31 -19.36 -28.36
CA LYS A 337 16.86 -18.81 -27.11
C LYS A 337 17.10 -17.30 -27.21
N MET A 338 17.75 -16.84 -28.29
CA MET A 338 17.94 -15.42 -28.57
C MET A 338 16.60 -14.68 -28.61
N LEU A 339 15.58 -15.30 -29.22
CA LEU A 339 14.22 -14.76 -29.29
C LEU A 339 13.64 -14.60 -27.89
N GLN A 340 13.71 -15.62 -27.03
CA GLN A 340 13.23 -15.54 -25.64
C GLN A 340 13.94 -14.45 -24.83
N GLU A 341 15.26 -14.36 -24.92
CA GLU A 341 16.06 -13.34 -24.22
C GLU A 341 15.71 -11.92 -24.69
N THR A 342 15.34 -11.76 -25.97
CA THR A 342 14.90 -10.46 -26.48
C THR A 342 13.52 -10.04 -26.02
N ASN A 343 12.68 -10.97 -25.56
CA ASN A 343 11.28 -10.68 -25.21
C ASN A 343 11.18 -9.74 -24.01
N CYS A 344 12.16 -9.76 -23.11
CA CYS A 344 12.17 -8.89 -21.95
C CYS A 344 12.36 -7.41 -22.36
N GLY A 345 13.29 -7.11 -23.26
CA GLY A 345 13.62 -5.72 -23.62
C GLY A 345 12.54 -4.96 -24.41
N GLN A 346 11.44 -5.61 -24.79
CA GLN A 346 10.52 -5.09 -25.81
C GLN A 346 9.24 -4.41 -25.31
N ILE A 347 8.95 -4.35 -24.01
CA ILE A 347 7.77 -3.61 -23.50
C ILE A 347 7.95 -2.10 -23.67
N PHE A 348 9.16 -1.61 -23.44
CA PHE A 348 9.49 -0.19 -23.46
C PHE A 348 9.19 0.47 -24.82
N SER A 349 9.50 -0.19 -25.95
CA SER A 349 9.34 0.44 -27.28
C SER A 349 7.88 0.61 -27.75
N LEU A 350 6.88 -0.03 -27.14
CA LEU A 350 5.46 0.13 -27.54
C LEU A 350 4.78 1.22 -26.71
N GLU A 351 5.25 1.41 -25.47
CA GLU A 351 4.91 2.57 -24.64
C GLU A 351 5.67 3.83 -25.12
N ASP A 352 6.93 3.71 -25.58
CA ASP A 352 7.71 4.80 -26.19
C ASP A 352 7.12 5.31 -27.52
N LEU A 353 6.48 4.44 -28.31
CA LEU A 353 5.83 4.87 -29.57
C LEU A 353 4.68 5.86 -29.32
N GLY A 354 4.11 5.88 -28.11
CA GLY A 354 3.15 6.90 -27.69
C GLY A 354 3.79 8.18 -27.12
N ASN A 355 5.08 8.13 -26.75
CA ASN A 355 5.74 9.16 -25.94
C ASN A 355 6.93 9.86 -26.66
N HIS A 356 7.20 9.57 -27.94
CA HIS A 356 8.30 10.17 -28.70
C HIS A 356 8.07 11.62 -29.20
N GLN A 357 7.24 12.39 -28.52
CA GLN A 357 7.34 13.85 -28.54
C GLN A 357 7.62 14.31 -27.12
N GLU A 358 8.53 15.27 -26.95
CA GLU A 358 8.93 15.92 -25.69
C GLU A 358 10.19 15.40 -24.98
N THR A 359 11.34 15.58 -25.64
CA THR A 359 12.62 15.81 -24.94
C THR A 359 12.81 17.29 -24.63
N SER A 360 11.81 17.98 -24.07
CA SER A 360 12.01 19.30 -23.42
C SER A 360 10.78 19.63 -22.56
N GLY A 361 10.94 19.70 -21.24
CA GLY A 361 10.01 20.38 -20.35
C GLY A 361 8.54 19.92 -20.35
N PHE A 362 8.24 18.94 -19.51
CA PHE A 362 6.94 18.81 -18.82
C PHE A 362 5.67 19.12 -19.63
N LYS A 363 5.19 18.17 -20.44
CA LYS A 363 3.77 17.86 -20.64
C LYS A 363 3.64 16.42 -21.14
N GLY A 364 3.95 15.47 -20.26
CA GLY A 364 3.64 14.07 -20.49
C GLY A 364 2.19 13.94 -20.92
N MET A 365 1.99 13.52 -22.17
CA MET A 365 0.68 13.24 -22.74
C MET A 365 0.13 12.06 -21.95
N HIS A 366 -0.59 12.38 -20.87
CA HIS A 366 -1.65 11.50 -20.38
C HIS A 366 -2.43 11.12 -21.65
N ILE A 367 -2.61 9.84 -21.91
CA ILE A 367 -3.81 9.39 -22.61
C ILE A 367 -4.84 9.40 -21.48
N PRO A 368 -5.63 10.47 -21.31
CA PRO A 368 -6.75 10.40 -20.39
C PRO A 368 -7.73 9.44 -21.07
N GLU A 369 -8.22 8.44 -20.36
CA GLU A 369 -9.34 7.62 -20.85
C GLU A 369 -10.58 8.49 -21.15
N ASP A 370 -10.56 9.77 -20.78
CA ASP A 370 -11.57 10.81 -21.03
C ASP A 370 -11.24 11.85 -22.13
N ASN A 371 -10.36 11.57 -23.10
CA ASN A 371 -10.13 12.49 -24.24
C ASN A 371 -11.15 12.36 -25.37
N THR A 372 -12.44 12.53 -25.06
CA THR A 372 -13.48 12.77 -26.07
C THR A 372 -13.42 14.16 -26.72
N LYS A 373 -12.44 15.02 -26.37
CA LYS A 373 -12.49 16.47 -26.67
C LYS A 373 -11.39 17.04 -27.58
N ASP A 374 -10.34 16.31 -27.95
CA ASP A 374 -9.34 16.80 -28.92
C ASP A 374 -9.47 16.08 -30.28
N PRO A 375 -10.03 16.74 -31.32
CA PRO A 375 -10.21 16.16 -32.64
C PRO A 375 -8.91 15.71 -33.31
N CYS A 376 -7.78 16.38 -33.05
CA CYS A 376 -6.51 16.05 -33.69
C CYS A 376 -5.91 14.77 -33.11
N GLN A 377 -6.00 14.58 -31.79
CA GLN A 377 -5.58 13.34 -31.14
C GLN A 377 -6.46 12.15 -31.52
N LEU A 378 -7.78 12.36 -31.60
CA LEU A 378 -8.71 11.33 -32.08
C LEU A 378 -8.39 10.89 -33.51
N LEU A 379 -8.03 11.84 -34.38
CA LEU A 379 -7.60 11.54 -35.75
C LEU A 379 -6.28 10.76 -35.75
N LEU A 380 -5.27 11.19 -34.99
CA LEU A 380 -3.99 10.49 -34.87
C LEU A 380 -4.15 9.05 -34.37
N ILE A 381 -4.92 8.85 -33.31
CA ILE A 381 -5.21 7.53 -32.74
C ILE A 381 -5.96 6.67 -33.74
N ASN A 382 -6.97 7.21 -34.43
CA ASN A 382 -7.71 6.47 -35.45
C ASN A 382 -6.83 6.11 -36.66
N THR A 383 -5.95 7.01 -37.11
CA THR A 383 -5.00 6.73 -38.20
C THR A 383 -4.01 5.63 -37.81
N LEU A 384 -3.44 5.69 -36.59
CA LEU A 384 -2.57 4.66 -36.06
C LEU A 384 -3.29 3.31 -35.95
N LYS A 385 -4.53 3.31 -35.44
CA LYS A 385 -5.36 2.11 -35.31
C LYS A 385 -5.62 1.45 -36.66
N ILE A 386 -5.95 2.24 -37.69
CA ILE A 386 -6.15 1.75 -39.06
C ILE A 386 -4.87 1.11 -39.62
N LYS A 387 -3.71 1.79 -39.45
CA LYS A 387 -2.42 1.24 -39.89
C LYS A 387 -2.08 -0.09 -39.20
N ILE A 388 -2.26 -0.17 -37.88
CA ILE A 388 -2.02 -1.39 -37.11
C ILE A 388 -2.93 -2.53 -37.60
N ILE A 389 -4.21 -2.27 -37.85
CA ILE A 389 -5.15 -3.27 -38.36
C ILE A 389 -4.73 -3.79 -39.74
N GLN A 390 -4.25 -2.91 -40.62
CA GLN A 390 -3.74 -3.30 -41.94
C GLN A 390 -2.51 -4.21 -41.82
N GLU A 391 -1.57 -3.86 -40.94
CA GLU A 391 -0.36 -4.66 -40.75
C GLU A 391 -0.63 -6.02 -40.07
N ILE A 392 -1.59 -6.08 -39.15
CA ILE A 392 -2.00 -7.36 -38.54
C ILE A 392 -2.53 -8.33 -39.60
N ARG A 393 -3.26 -7.85 -40.62
CA ARG A 393 -3.76 -8.70 -41.72
C ARG A 393 -2.65 -9.33 -42.55
N ASN A 394 -1.47 -8.71 -42.58
CA ASN A 394 -0.30 -9.19 -43.32
C ASN A 394 0.56 -10.16 -42.50
N LEU A 395 0.21 -10.47 -41.25
CA LEU A 395 0.90 -11.48 -40.44
C LEU A 395 0.44 -12.90 -40.81
N PRO A 396 1.22 -13.94 -40.49
CA PRO A 396 0.74 -15.32 -40.60
C PRO A 396 -0.52 -15.59 -39.77
N LYS A 397 -1.41 -16.44 -40.29
CA LYS A 397 -2.73 -16.71 -39.68
C LYS A 397 -2.66 -17.17 -38.21
N ARG A 398 -1.61 -17.90 -37.84
CA ARG A 398 -1.37 -18.33 -36.44
C ARG A 398 -1.08 -17.16 -35.50
N GLU A 399 -0.32 -16.16 -35.94
CA GLU A 399 0.01 -14.97 -35.16
C GLU A 399 -1.20 -14.03 -35.05
N GLN A 400 -2.00 -13.91 -36.13
CA GLN A 400 -3.24 -13.15 -36.10
C GLN A 400 -4.22 -13.70 -35.05
N ILE A 401 -4.43 -15.02 -35.03
CA ILE A 401 -5.30 -15.68 -34.06
C ILE A 401 -4.76 -15.47 -32.65
N LEU A 402 -3.45 -15.65 -32.45
CA LEU A 402 -2.82 -15.43 -31.15
C LEU A 402 -3.04 -13.99 -30.63
N LEU A 403 -2.82 -12.97 -31.46
CA LEU A 403 -3.02 -11.57 -31.06
C LEU A 403 -4.49 -11.27 -30.75
N ASN A 404 -5.42 -11.86 -31.51
CA ASN A 404 -6.85 -11.73 -31.25
C ASN A 404 -7.23 -12.36 -29.90
N LEU A 405 -6.80 -13.60 -29.64
CA LEU A 405 -7.06 -14.29 -28.38
C LEU A 405 -6.45 -13.55 -27.17
N TYR A 406 -5.28 -12.95 -27.35
CA TYR A 406 -4.59 -12.22 -26.28
C TYR A 406 -5.18 -10.82 -26.01
N TYR A 407 -5.46 -10.03 -27.06
CA TYR A 407 -5.85 -8.62 -26.91
C TYR A 407 -7.35 -8.36 -27.00
N GLN A 408 -8.15 -9.21 -27.65
CA GLN A 408 -9.61 -9.05 -27.70
C GLN A 408 -10.34 -10.00 -26.75
N GLN A 409 -9.86 -11.23 -26.61
CA GLN A 409 -10.47 -12.25 -25.74
C GLN A 409 -9.81 -12.32 -24.36
N GLU A 410 -8.76 -11.52 -24.12
CA GLU A 410 -8.03 -11.40 -22.86
C GLU A 410 -7.54 -12.75 -22.26
N LEU A 411 -7.33 -13.76 -23.10
CA LEU A 411 -6.90 -15.08 -22.66
C LEU A 411 -5.43 -15.05 -22.21
N ASN A 412 -5.10 -15.83 -21.19
CA ASN A 412 -3.72 -15.97 -20.73
C ASN A 412 -2.88 -16.86 -21.67
N LEU A 413 -1.55 -16.74 -21.61
CA LEU A 413 -0.65 -17.48 -22.52
C LEU A 413 -0.81 -19.00 -22.42
N LYS A 414 -1.24 -19.50 -21.26
CA LYS A 414 -1.50 -20.93 -21.01
C LYS A 414 -2.78 -21.39 -21.68
N GLU A 415 -3.86 -20.62 -21.58
CA GLU A 415 -5.15 -20.83 -22.26
C GLU A 415 -5.01 -20.74 -23.77
N ILE A 416 -4.28 -19.73 -24.26
CA ILE A 416 -3.96 -19.60 -25.68
C ILE A 416 -3.16 -20.82 -26.17
N GLY A 417 -2.27 -21.34 -25.34
CA GLY A 417 -1.52 -22.57 -25.63
C GLY A 417 -2.43 -23.78 -25.82
N LEU A 418 -3.43 -23.92 -24.95
CA LEU A 418 -4.45 -24.96 -25.07
C LEU A 418 -5.28 -24.81 -26.35
N VAL A 419 -5.68 -23.59 -26.70
CA VAL A 419 -6.46 -23.31 -27.93
C VAL A 419 -5.64 -23.57 -29.20
N LEU A 420 -4.35 -23.23 -29.20
CA LEU A 420 -3.46 -23.39 -30.35
C LEU A 420 -2.76 -24.77 -30.40
N GLY A 421 -2.95 -25.63 -29.40
CA GLY A 421 -2.31 -26.95 -29.30
C GLY A 421 -0.79 -26.88 -29.12
N VAL A 422 -0.28 -25.83 -28.45
CA VAL A 422 1.16 -25.61 -28.23
C VAL A 422 1.45 -25.26 -26.77
N GLY A 423 2.67 -25.54 -26.29
CA GLY A 423 3.07 -25.17 -24.93
C GLY A 423 3.14 -23.65 -24.71
N GLU A 424 3.00 -23.20 -23.47
CA GLU A 424 3.04 -21.78 -23.08
C GLU A 424 4.29 -21.03 -23.57
N SER A 425 5.45 -21.66 -23.45
CA SER A 425 6.72 -21.13 -23.98
C SER A 425 6.65 -20.85 -25.49
N ARG A 426 5.93 -21.70 -26.24
CA ARG A 426 5.76 -21.53 -27.69
C ARG A 426 4.80 -20.40 -28.03
N VAL A 427 3.74 -20.21 -27.23
CA VAL A 427 2.83 -19.06 -27.36
C VAL A 427 3.57 -17.75 -27.11
N SER A 428 4.38 -17.70 -26.04
CA SER A 428 5.21 -16.53 -25.73
C SER A 428 6.18 -16.18 -26.87
N GLN A 429 6.81 -17.19 -27.49
CA GLN A 429 7.66 -17.00 -28.66
C GLN A 429 6.89 -16.44 -29.86
N LEU A 430 5.72 -17.00 -30.19
CA LEU A 430 4.89 -16.57 -31.32
C LEU A 430 4.35 -15.14 -31.11
N HIS A 431 3.91 -14.80 -29.89
CA HIS A 431 3.51 -13.44 -29.52
C HIS A 431 4.63 -12.45 -29.81
N SER A 432 5.84 -12.79 -29.37
CA SER A 432 6.99 -11.89 -29.50
C SER A 432 7.46 -11.73 -30.94
N LEU A 433 7.40 -12.80 -31.74
CA LEU A 433 7.67 -12.75 -33.18
C LEU A 433 6.67 -11.83 -33.90
N ALA A 434 5.38 -11.94 -33.56
CA ALA A 434 4.33 -11.10 -34.13
C ALA A 434 4.55 -9.61 -33.83
N ILE A 435 4.89 -9.27 -32.58
CA ILE A 435 5.20 -7.88 -32.18
C ILE A 435 6.45 -7.35 -32.92
N LYS A 436 7.50 -8.18 -33.09
CA LYS A 436 8.70 -7.79 -33.85
C LYS A 436 8.40 -7.50 -35.32
N ARG A 437 7.59 -8.33 -35.98
CA ARG A 437 7.16 -8.09 -37.36
C ARG A 437 6.35 -6.82 -37.52
N LEU A 438 5.36 -6.61 -36.64
CA LEU A 438 4.56 -5.39 -36.65
C LEU A 438 5.44 -4.15 -36.50
N ARG A 439 6.43 -4.17 -35.60
CA ARG A 439 7.37 -3.05 -35.43
C ARG A 439 8.26 -2.81 -36.65
N ALA A 440 8.81 -3.87 -37.24
CA ALA A 440 9.66 -3.74 -38.41
C ALA A 440 8.91 -3.02 -39.54
N ARG A 441 7.64 -3.39 -39.76
CA ARG A 441 6.78 -2.80 -40.80
C ARG A 441 6.25 -1.40 -40.47
N LEU A 442 6.03 -1.11 -39.19
CA LEU A 442 5.59 0.22 -38.75
C LEU A 442 6.72 1.26 -38.76
N LYS A 443 7.99 0.85 -38.58
CA LYS A 443 9.15 1.76 -38.64
C LYS A 443 9.48 2.27 -40.04
N ASP A 444 9.11 1.53 -41.09
CA ASP A 444 9.36 1.94 -42.48
C ASP A 444 8.30 2.93 -43.02
N ASN A 445 7.20 3.16 -42.28
CA ASN A 445 6.01 3.91 -42.72
C ASN A 445 5.65 5.12 -41.82
N ILE A 446 6.62 5.57 -41.01
CA ILE A 446 6.63 6.81 -40.24
C ILE A 446 7.88 7.57 -40.70
#